data_AF-A0A161CB40-F1
#
_entry.id   AF-A0A161CB40-F1
#
_cell.length_a   1.000
_cell.length_b   1.000
_cell.length_c   1.000
_cell.angle_alpha   90.00
_cell.angle_beta   90.00
_cell.angle_gamma   90.00
#
_symmetry.space_group_name_H-M   'P 1'
#
loop_
_entity.id
_entity.type
_entity.pdbx_description
1 polymer ?
#
loop_
_entity_poly.entity_id
_entity_poly.type
_entity_poly.pdbx_seq_one_letter_code
_entity_poly.pdbx_strand_id
1 'polypeptide(L)'
;MDLESVKRYVETGGYEEDKNASTIEKMPLRFFERFIMQGLHIDLIEPGRVVCSMKVPPRLLNVGNFLHGGATATLVDLVGTAAIFTVGAPVTGVSVEINVSYLDAAFADG
;
A
#
# COMPACT_ATOMS: atom_id res chain seq x y z
N MET A 1 -3.18 18.84 -21.29
CA MET A 1 -4.12 17.72 -21.45
C MET A 1 -5.52 18.32 -21.41
N ASP A 2 -6.33 18.10 -22.43
CA ASP A 2 -7.73 18.54 -22.41
C ASP A 2 -8.56 17.64 -21.47
N LEU A 3 -9.75 18.10 -21.08
CA LEU A 3 -10.60 17.42 -20.10
C LEU A 3 -11.01 16.01 -20.55
N GLU A 4 -11.24 15.80 -21.84
CA GLU A 4 -11.58 14.48 -22.38
C GLU A 4 -10.39 13.53 -22.34
N SER A 5 -9.18 14.03 -22.58
CA SER A 5 -7.96 13.25 -22.40
C SER A 5 -7.72 12.86 -20.94
N VAL A 6 -8.02 13.74 -19.98
CA VAL A 6 -7.93 13.42 -18.54
C VAL A 6 -8.97 12.35 -18.16
N LYS A 7 -10.23 12.54 -18.57
CA LYS A 7 -11.32 11.58 -18.31
C LYS A 7 -10.95 10.19 -18.83
N ARG A 8 -10.52 10.11 -20.09
CA ARG A 8 -10.10 8.85 -20.72
C ARG A 8 -8.95 8.20 -19.95
N TYR A 9 -7.94 8.98 -19.57
CA TYR A 9 -6.83 8.47 -18.79
C TYR A 9 -7.28 7.85 -17.45
N VAL A 10 -8.22 8.50 -16.75
CA VAL A 10 -8.77 7.98 -15.48
C VAL A 10 -9.60 6.71 -15.71
N GLU A 11 -10.48 6.72 -16.72
CA GLU A 11 -11.38 5.59 -17.01
C GLU A 11 -10.64 4.35 -17.50
N THR A 12 -9.51 4.52 -18.21
CA THR A 12 -8.73 3.39 -18.73
C THR A 12 -7.49 3.07 -17.88
N GLY A 13 -7.27 3.80 -16.78
CA GLY A 13 -6.07 3.66 -15.95
C GLY A 13 -4.77 3.98 -16.71
N GLY A 14 -4.85 4.81 -17.76
CA GLY A 14 -3.70 5.23 -18.58
C GLY A 14 -3.32 4.29 -19.73
N TYR A 15 -4.14 3.27 -20.04
CA TYR A 15 -3.92 2.34 -21.16
C TYR A 15 -4.95 2.55 -22.29
N GLU A 16 -4.59 2.27 -23.55
CA GLU A 16 -5.46 2.56 -24.71
C GLU A 16 -6.59 1.52 -24.94
N GLU A 17 -6.53 0.33 -24.34
CA GLU A 17 -7.57 -0.70 -24.42
C GLU A 17 -7.77 -1.41 -23.08
N ASP A 18 -9.02 -1.54 -22.64
CA ASP A 18 -9.40 -2.22 -21.39
C ASP A 18 -9.42 -3.76 -21.56
N LYS A 19 -8.29 -4.34 -21.99
CA LYS A 19 -8.07 -5.79 -22.09
C LYS A 19 -7.86 -6.45 -20.71
N ASN A 20 -7.76 -5.65 -19.65
CA ASN A 20 -7.30 -6.08 -18.33
C ASN A 20 -8.42 -6.42 -17.34
N ALA A 21 -9.69 -6.08 -17.61
CA ALA A 21 -10.82 -6.44 -16.74
C ALA A 21 -10.83 -7.94 -16.39
N SER A 22 -10.65 -8.81 -17.39
CA SER A 22 -10.59 -10.28 -17.18
C SER A 22 -9.34 -10.76 -16.43
N THR A 23 -8.32 -9.92 -16.30
CA THR A 23 -7.08 -10.21 -15.57
C THR A 23 -7.20 -9.79 -14.10
N ILE A 24 -7.91 -8.68 -13.83
CA ILE A 24 -8.17 -8.20 -12.46
C ILE A 24 -9.02 -9.21 -11.69
N GLU A 25 -10.07 -9.76 -12.30
CA GLU A 25 -10.92 -10.79 -11.67
C GLU A 25 -10.15 -12.08 -11.33
N LYS A 26 -9.04 -12.34 -12.01
CA LYS A 26 -8.18 -13.52 -11.79
C LYS A 26 -7.08 -13.26 -10.75
N MET A 27 -6.93 -12.03 -10.26
CA MET A 27 -5.93 -11.74 -9.25
C MET A 27 -6.26 -12.44 -7.93
N PRO A 28 -5.25 -12.93 -7.20
CA PRO A 28 -5.46 -13.49 -5.87
C PRO A 28 -6.15 -12.50 -4.94
N LEU A 29 -7.02 -13.00 -4.05
CA LEU A 29 -7.60 -12.19 -2.98
C LEU A 29 -6.49 -11.52 -2.16
N ARG A 30 -6.70 -10.23 -1.85
CA ARG A 30 -5.75 -9.38 -1.11
C ARG A 30 -4.37 -9.28 -1.76
N PHE A 31 -4.33 -9.26 -3.09
CA PHE A 31 -3.09 -9.18 -3.87
C PHE A 31 -2.24 -7.96 -3.46
N PHE A 32 -2.84 -6.77 -3.38
CA PHE A 32 -2.12 -5.54 -3.08
C PHE A 32 -1.53 -5.54 -1.66
N GLU A 33 -2.30 -5.99 -0.67
CA GLU A 33 -1.82 -6.10 0.72
C GLU A 33 -0.63 -7.05 0.79
N ARG A 34 -0.72 -8.21 0.12
CA ARG A 34 0.38 -9.18 0.08
C ARG A 34 1.60 -8.65 -0.68
N PHE A 35 1.39 -7.98 -1.80
CA PHE A 35 2.44 -7.38 -2.62
C PHE A 35 3.24 -6.33 -1.84
N ILE A 36 2.53 -5.50 -1.06
CA ILE A 36 3.11 -4.43 -0.25
C ILE A 36 3.79 -5.00 1.01
N MET A 37 3.12 -5.88 1.75
CA MET A 37 3.65 -6.42 3.02
C MET A 37 4.77 -7.46 2.86
N GLN A 38 5.04 -7.95 1.65
CA GLN A 38 6.08 -8.97 1.45
C GLN A 38 7.47 -8.47 1.92
N GLY A 39 8.06 -9.15 2.91
CA GLY A 39 9.35 -8.75 3.48
C GLY A 39 9.25 -7.75 4.64
N LEU A 40 8.04 -7.39 5.08
CA LEU A 40 7.81 -6.74 6.36
C LEU A 40 8.13 -7.74 7.48
N HIS A 41 8.98 -7.34 8.41
CA HIS A 41 9.35 -8.10 9.60
C HIS A 41 8.76 -7.43 10.84
N ILE A 42 8.16 -8.21 11.72
CA ILE A 42 7.66 -7.71 12.99
C ILE A 42 8.76 -7.88 14.04
N ASP A 43 9.22 -6.77 14.59
CA ASP A 43 10.26 -6.74 15.62
C ASP A 43 9.67 -6.87 17.03
N LEU A 44 8.47 -6.30 17.26
CA LEU A 44 7.78 -6.32 18.55
C LEU A 44 6.25 -6.23 18.39
N ILE A 45 5.51 -6.96 19.22
CA ILE A 45 4.05 -6.80 19.39
C ILE A 45 3.74 -6.73 20.89
N GLU A 46 3.01 -5.69 21.28
CA GLU A 46 2.48 -5.46 22.62
C GLU A 46 1.04 -4.90 22.51
N PRO A 47 0.21 -4.93 23.56
CA PRO A 47 -1.10 -4.29 23.54
C PRO A 47 -1.00 -2.80 23.17
N GLY A 48 -1.62 -2.42 22.05
CA GLY A 48 -1.63 -1.08 21.47
C GLY A 48 -0.38 -0.71 20.66
N ARG A 49 0.56 -1.65 20.43
CA ARG A 49 1.85 -1.32 19.81
C ARG A 49 2.39 -2.45 18.95
N VAL A 50 2.79 -2.09 17.72
CA VAL A 50 3.53 -2.96 16.81
C VAL A 50 4.76 -2.20 16.32
N VAL A 51 5.93 -2.83 16.39
CA VAL A 51 7.17 -2.34 15.79
C VAL A 51 7.54 -3.31 14.67
N CYS A 52 7.87 -2.76 13.51
CA CYS A 52 8.21 -3.54 12.34
C CYS A 52 9.28 -2.84 11.50
N SER A 53 10.01 -3.65 10.74
CA SER A 53 11.09 -3.23 9.86
C SER A 53 10.89 -3.80 8.46
N MET A 54 11.35 -3.09 7.44
CA MET A 54 11.30 -3.56 6.06
C MET A 54 12.45 -2.94 5.27
N LYS A 55 13.18 -3.76 4.52
CA LYS A 55 14.06 -3.25 3.46
C LYS A 55 13.21 -2.80 2.28
N VAL A 56 13.39 -1.57 1.82
CA VAL A 56 12.62 -1.03 0.67
C VAL A 56 12.93 -1.87 -0.57
N PRO A 57 11.96 -2.65 -1.10
CA PRO A 57 12.20 -3.50 -2.24
C PRO A 57 11.97 -2.74 -3.55
N PRO A 58 12.67 -3.09 -4.64
CA PRO A 58 12.52 -2.44 -5.95
C PRO A 58 11.08 -2.36 -6.45
N ARG A 59 10.25 -3.36 -6.13
CA ARG A 59 8.84 -3.43 -6.54
C ARG A 59 7.93 -2.36 -5.92
N LEU A 60 8.39 -1.69 -4.85
CA LEU A 60 7.64 -0.63 -4.16
C LEU A 60 8.21 0.76 -4.42
N LEU A 61 9.13 0.89 -5.38
CA LEU A 61 9.67 2.19 -5.77
C LEU A 61 8.68 2.95 -6.65
N ASN A 62 8.69 4.26 -6.51
CA ASN A 62 8.04 5.18 -7.45
C ASN A 62 8.99 5.54 -8.61
N VAL A 63 8.52 6.40 -9.51
CA VAL A 63 9.29 6.91 -10.67
C VAL A 63 10.57 7.66 -10.28
N GLY A 64 10.67 8.15 -9.04
CA GLY A 64 11.85 8.80 -8.47
C GLY A 64 12.85 7.84 -7.83
N ASN A 65 12.65 6.51 -7.94
CA ASN A 65 13.50 5.46 -7.38
C ASN A 65 13.61 5.44 -5.85
N PHE A 66 12.57 5.88 -5.14
CA PHE A 66 12.43 5.71 -3.69
C PHE A 66 11.03 5.17 -3.35
N LEU A 67 10.81 4.78 -2.09
CA LEU A 67 9.58 4.16 -1.63
C LEU A 67 8.33 4.98 -2.05
N HIS A 68 7.38 4.31 -2.68
CA HIS A 68 6.15 4.93 -3.15
C HIS A 68 5.29 5.40 -1.98
N GLY A 69 4.77 6.64 -2.06
CA GLY A 69 3.93 7.21 -1.01
C GLY A 69 2.69 6.35 -0.72
N GLY A 70 2.00 5.93 -1.78
CA GLY A 70 0.88 4.97 -1.67
C GLY A 70 1.23 3.65 -0.97
N ALA A 71 2.42 3.08 -1.20
CA ALA A 71 2.84 1.86 -0.50
C ALA A 71 3.06 2.14 1.00
N THR A 72 3.63 3.31 1.33
CA THR A 72 3.81 3.76 2.72
C THR A 72 2.46 3.93 3.42
N ALA A 73 1.49 4.59 2.77
CA ALA A 73 0.15 4.78 3.34
C ALA A 73 -0.56 3.43 3.58
N THR A 74 -0.44 2.47 2.66
CA THR A 74 -0.99 1.12 2.87
C THR A 74 -0.30 0.37 4.02
N LEU A 75 1.02 0.53 4.21
CA LEU A 75 1.70 -0.05 5.37
C LEU A 75 1.19 0.56 6.68
N VAL A 76 0.98 1.88 6.73
CA VAL A 76 0.39 2.57 7.89
C VAL A 76 -1.00 2.01 8.20
N ASP A 77 -1.85 1.82 7.20
CA ASP A 77 -3.19 1.24 7.35
C ASP A 77 -3.15 -0.18 7.94
N LEU A 78 -2.35 -1.06 7.34
CA LEU A 78 -2.31 -2.49 7.69
C LEU A 78 -1.64 -2.72 9.05
N VAL A 79 -0.53 -2.02 9.34
CA VAL A 79 0.16 -2.11 10.63
C VAL A 79 -0.64 -1.43 11.73
N GLY A 80 -1.28 -0.29 11.44
CA GLY A 80 -2.19 0.38 12.38
C GLY A 80 -3.37 -0.51 12.76
N THR A 81 -3.98 -1.18 11.78
CA THR A 81 -5.03 -2.19 12.01
C THR A 81 -4.51 -3.32 12.90
N ALA A 82 -3.29 -3.82 12.64
CA ALA A 82 -2.68 -4.86 13.48
C ALA A 82 -2.49 -4.38 14.94
N ALA A 83 -2.07 -3.13 15.16
CA ALA A 83 -1.96 -2.57 16.50
C ALA A 83 -3.31 -2.47 17.22
N ILE A 84 -4.40 -2.10 16.53
CA ILE A 84 -5.75 -2.08 17.11
C ILE A 84 -6.20 -3.50 17.51
N PHE A 85 -5.85 -4.51 16.73
CA PHE A 85 -6.19 -5.89 17.10
C PHE A 85 -5.59 -6.34 18.42
N THR A 86 -4.39 -5.87 18.75
CA THR A 86 -3.70 -6.26 19.99
C THR A 86 -4.44 -5.82 21.26
N VAL A 87 -5.40 -4.90 21.17
CA VAL A 87 -6.22 -4.45 22.31
C VAL A 87 -7.60 -5.13 22.40
N GLY A 88 -7.80 -6.24 21.67
CA GLY A 88 -8.99 -7.08 21.80
C GLY A 88 -10.16 -6.72 20.88
N ALA A 89 -9.89 -6.03 19.77
CA ALA A 89 -10.91 -5.79 18.76
C ALA A 89 -11.43 -7.13 18.19
N PRO A 90 -12.75 -7.38 18.21
CA PRO A 90 -13.33 -8.67 17.82
C PRO A 90 -13.32 -8.92 16.31
N VAL A 91 -13.18 -7.86 15.51
CA VAL A 91 -13.17 -7.90 14.03
C VAL A 91 -12.18 -6.88 13.48
N THR A 92 -11.79 -7.06 12.22
CA THR A 92 -11.00 -6.07 11.47
C THR A 92 -11.81 -4.78 11.38
N GLY A 93 -11.33 -3.70 11.99
CA GLY A 93 -11.83 -2.36 11.68
C GLY A 93 -11.49 -1.97 10.24
N VAL A 94 -12.20 -0.98 9.71
CA VAL A 94 -11.83 -0.31 8.46
C VAL A 94 -11.39 1.11 8.80
N SER A 95 -10.28 1.56 8.21
CA SER A 95 -9.81 2.92 8.39
C SER A 95 -10.78 3.90 7.74
N VAL A 96 -11.32 4.83 8.53
CA VAL A 96 -12.20 5.90 8.06
C VAL A 96 -11.40 7.07 7.51
N GLU A 97 -10.24 7.34 8.11
CA GLU A 97 -9.34 8.43 7.74
C GLU A 97 -7.90 8.02 8.03
N ILE A 98 -6.99 8.41 7.14
CA ILE A 98 -5.55 8.24 7.29
C ILE A 98 -4.87 9.51 6.79
N ASN A 99 -4.10 10.15 7.67
CA ASN A 99 -3.23 11.26 7.31
C ASN A 99 -1.76 10.83 7.40
N VAL A 100 -1.02 10.97 6.30
CA VAL A 100 0.41 10.65 6.24
C VAL A 100 1.19 11.88 5.77
N SER A 101 2.17 12.29 6.58
CA SER A 101 3.18 13.29 6.19
C SER A 101 4.48 12.60 5.79
N TYR A 102 4.93 12.82 4.56
CA TYR A 102 6.17 12.24 4.02
C TYR A 102 7.33 13.19 4.28
N LEU A 103 8.21 12.82 5.23
CA LEU A 103 9.27 13.71 5.72
C LEU A 103 10.59 13.56 4.94
N ASP A 104 10.89 12.36 4.45
CA ASP A 104 12.11 12.08 3.69
C ASP A 104 11.91 10.88 2.73
N ALA A 105 12.81 10.73 1.76
CA ALA A 105 12.82 9.62 0.82
C ALA A 105 13.51 8.38 1.43
N ALA A 106 12.89 7.21 1.28
CA ALA A 106 13.49 5.94 1.64
C ALA A 106 13.91 5.18 0.37
N PHE A 107 15.22 5.03 0.14
CA PHE A 107 15.76 4.36 -1.05
C PHE A 107 15.84 2.84 -0.86
N ALA A 108 15.86 2.11 -1.98
CA ALA A 108 16.16 0.68 -1.95
C ALA A 108 17.56 0.42 -1.39
N ASP A 109 17.71 -0.70 -0.68
CA ASP A 109 19.02 -1.18 -0.21
C ASP A 109 19.83 -1.59 -1.45
N GLY A 110 21.04 -1.04 -1.58
CA GLY A 110 21.96 -1.25 -2.72
C GLY A 110 22.71 -2.56 -2.68
#